data_AF-A0A931MJM4-F1
#
_entry.id   AF-A0A931MJM4-F1
#
_cell.length_a   1.000
_cell.length_b   1.000
_cell.length_c   1.000
_cell.angle_alpha   90.00
_cell.angle_beta   90.00
_cell.angle_gamma   90.00
#
_symmetry.space_group_name_H-M   'P 1'
#
loop_
_entity.id
_entity.type
_entity.pdbx_description
1 polymer ?
#
loop_
_entity_poly.entity_id
_entity_poly.type
_entity_poly.pdbx_seq_one_letter_code
_entity_poly.pdbx_strand_id
1 'polypeptide(L)'
;MLSPVIVVATAIGTAGWVFNNWLRMRHGYPLENSWGKSIYPKTDGEAQARVQLLTQENAELRAEVSAMKDRMAAVERIVTDQGYDVARQIEGLREARSLAQAADKETRQ
;
A
#
# COMPACT_ATOMS: atom_id res chain seq x y z
N MET A 1 48.00 14.77 49.40
CA MET A 1 46.80 15.63 49.32
C MET A 1 46.03 15.48 48.00
N LEU A 2 46.63 15.00 46.90
CA LEU A 2 45.93 14.83 45.60
C LEU A 2 44.96 13.62 45.55
N SER A 3 45.27 12.54 46.28
CA SER A 3 44.47 11.30 46.28
C SER A 3 42.98 11.48 46.63
N PRO A 4 42.58 12.19 47.71
CA PRO A 4 41.16 12.36 48.02
C PRO A 4 40.40 13.16 46.96
N VAL A 5 41.05 14.14 46.32
CA VAL A 5 40.43 14.96 45.27
C VAL A 5 40.10 14.12 44.04
N ILE A 6 40.98 13.20 43.66
CA ILE A 6 40.78 12.30 42.52
C ILE A 6 39.60 11.36 42.79
N VAL A 7 39.51 10.78 44.00
CA VAL A 7 38.41 9.87 44.36
C VAL A 7 37.05 10.59 44.31
N VAL A 8 36.99 11.81 44.85
CA VAL A 8 35.75 12.61 44.82
C VAL A 8 35.37 12.98 43.39
N ALA A 9 36.33 13.37 42.56
CA ALA A 9 36.06 13.73 41.16
C ALA A 9 35.54 12.53 40.34
N THR A 10 36.12 11.34 40.50
CA THR A 10 35.64 10.12 39.82
C THR A 10 34.24 9.74 40.30
N ALA A 11 33.96 9.81 41.60
CA ALA A 11 32.65 9.50 42.15
C ALA A 11 31.54 10.42 41.60
N ILE A 12 31.81 11.73 41.50
CA ILE A 12 30.87 12.70 40.93
C ILE A 12 30.64 12.43 39.44
N GLY A 13 31.70 12.11 38.68
CA GLY A 13 31.59 11.78 37.26
C GLY A 13 30.72 10.55 37.00
N THR A 14 30.92 9.47 37.76
CA THR A 14 30.11 8.25 37.63
C THR A 14 28.67 8.48 38.07
N ALA A 15 28.44 9.21 39.16
CA ALA A 15 27.09 9.54 39.63
C ALA A 15 26.32 10.39 38.61
N GLY A 16 26.98 11.38 37.98
CA GLY A 16 26.40 12.19 36.92
C GLY A 16 26.01 11.36 35.69
N TRP A 17 26.84 10.41 35.28
CA TRP A 17 26.54 9.52 34.15
C TRP A 17 25.36 8.57 34.44
N VAL A 18 25.29 7.99 35.64
CA VAL A 18 24.16 7.14 36.07
C VAL A 18 22.88 7.95 36.15
N PHE A 19 22.93 9.15 36.72
CA PHE A 19 21.76 10.04 36.81
C PHE A 19 21.26 10.46 35.42
N ASN A 20 22.17 10.79 34.49
CA ASN A 20 21.81 11.12 33.12
C ASN A 20 21.15 9.93 32.40
N ASN A 21 21.67 8.71 32.56
CA ASN A 21 21.04 7.51 32.01
C ASN A 21 19.67 7.23 32.66
N TRP A 22 19.54 7.43 33.97
CA TRP A 22 18.27 7.28 34.68
C TRP A 22 17.21 8.26 34.18
N LEU A 23 17.59 9.51 33.94
CA LEU A 23 16.70 10.53 33.40
C LEU A 23 16.24 10.16 31.99
N ARG A 24 17.15 9.71 31.12
CA ARG A 24 16.82 9.26 29.75
C ARG A 24 15.87 8.06 29.76
N MET A 25 16.11 7.08 30.64
CA MET A 25 15.22 5.92 30.81
C MET A 25 13.83 6.34 31.28
N ARG A 26 13.72 7.26 32.24
CA ARG A 26 12.43 7.73 32.77
C ARG A 26 11.63 8.58 31.77
N HIS A 27 12.30 9.29 30.86
CA HIS A 27 11.68 10.13 29.84
C HIS A 27 11.43 9.40 28.50
N GLY A 28 11.68 8.09 28.43
CA GLY A 28 11.35 7.27 27.27
C GLY A 28 12.25 7.50 26.05
N TYR A 29 13.43 8.10 26.23
CA TYR A 29 14.41 8.16 25.14
C TYR A 29 15.01 6.77 24.93
N PRO A 30 15.10 6.29 23.67
CA PRO A 30 15.67 4.98 23.40
C PRO A 30 17.10 4.92 23.94
N LEU A 31 17.41 3.82 24.64
CA LEU A 31 18.77 3.50 25.03
C LEU A 31 19.53 3.18 23.74
N GLU A 32 20.24 4.18 23.22
CA GLU A 32 21.12 4.01 22.07
C GLU A 32 22.35 3.18 22.49
N ASN A 33 22.68 2.15 21.72
CA ASN A 33 24.00 1.56 21.81
C ASN A 33 25.06 2.54 21.26
N SER A 34 26.33 2.26 21.50
CA SER A 34 27.48 3.09 21.06
C SER A 34 27.61 3.25 19.53
N TRP A 35 26.63 2.78 18.75
CA TRP A 35 26.54 2.84 17.29
C TRP A 35 25.21 3.43 16.79
N GLY A 36 24.51 4.20 17.63
CA GLY A 36 23.34 4.99 17.22
C GLY A 36 22.09 4.17 16.89
N LYS A 37 22.04 2.88 17.25
CA LYS A 37 20.81 2.09 17.16
C LYS A 37 20.08 2.12 18.49
N SER A 38 18.82 2.56 18.44
CA SER A 38 17.87 2.49 19.54
C SER A 38 17.61 1.03 19.92
N ILE A 39 18.04 0.62 21.11
CA ILE A 39 17.60 -0.64 21.70
C ILE A 39 16.20 -0.38 22.26
N TYR A 40 15.18 -0.54 21.41
CA TYR A 40 13.85 -0.81 21.92
C TYR A 40 13.87 -2.25 22.49
N PRO A 41 13.49 -2.48 23.76
CA PRO A 41 13.12 -3.82 24.19
C PRO A 41 11.90 -4.22 23.36
N LYS A 42 12.13 -5.00 22.31
CA LYS A 42 11.06 -5.46 21.43
C LYS A 42 10.15 -6.36 22.23
N THR A 43 8.87 -6.01 22.24
CA THR A 43 7.75 -6.92 22.47
C THR A 43 7.68 -7.91 21.28
N ASP A 44 8.68 -8.79 21.16
CA ASP A 44 8.87 -9.66 19.98
C ASP A 44 7.65 -10.53 19.67
N GLY A 45 6.81 -10.86 20.65
CA GLY A 45 5.55 -11.59 20.43
C GLY A 45 4.43 -10.73 19.81
N GLU A 46 4.17 -9.54 20.35
CA GLU A 46 3.09 -8.66 19.87
C GLU A 46 3.41 -8.05 18.51
N ALA A 47 4.68 -7.68 18.28
CA ALA A 47 5.12 -7.17 16.99
C ALA A 47 5.01 -8.25 15.89
N GLN A 48 5.37 -9.50 16.19
CA GLN A 48 5.21 -10.61 15.25
C GLN A 48 3.74 -10.95 15.00
N ALA A 49 2.89 -10.95 16.04
CA ALA A 49 1.46 -11.17 15.88
C ALA A 49 0.83 -10.09 14.98
N ARG A 50 1.19 -8.82 15.17
CA ARG A 50 0.72 -7.71 14.32
C ARG A 50 1.21 -7.84 12.88
N VAL A 51 2.46 -8.25 12.67
CA VAL A 51 2.98 -8.49 11.31
C VAL A 51 2.22 -9.64 10.64
N GLN A 52 1.88 -10.71 11.37
CA GLN A 52 1.09 -11.82 10.82
C GLN A 52 -0.33 -11.38 10.45
N LEU A 53 -1.01 -10.64 11.32
CA LEU A 53 -2.34 -10.09 11.05
C LEU A 53 -2.34 -9.14 9.83
N LEU A 54 -1.40 -8.19 9.78
CA LEU A 54 -1.25 -7.30 8.64
C LEU A 54 -0.89 -8.05 7.35
N THR A 55 -0.11 -9.13 7.44
CA THR A 55 0.21 -9.97 6.27
C THR A 55 -1.04 -10.68 5.75
N GLN A 56 -1.91 -11.15 6.66
CA GLN A 56 -3.18 -11.78 6.32
C GLN A 56 -4.16 -10.78 5.68
N GLU A 57 -4.32 -9.60 6.26
CA GLU A 57 -5.14 -8.51 5.70
C GLU A 57 -4.65 -8.12 4.30
N ASN A 58 -3.33 -8.02 4.10
CA ASN A 58 -2.77 -7.74 2.77
C ASN A 58 -3.05 -8.86 1.76
N ALA A 59 -3.10 -10.12 2.18
CA ALA A 59 -3.44 -11.24 1.30
C ALA A 59 -4.92 -11.20 0.89
N GLU A 60 -5.81 -10.88 1.82
CA GLU A 60 -7.24 -10.72 1.58
C GLU A 60 -7.53 -9.56 0.62
N LEU A 61 -6.93 -8.38 0.89
CA LEU A 61 -7.06 -7.21 0.02
C LEU A 61 -6.57 -7.49 -1.40
N ARG A 62 -5.49 -8.26 -1.56
CA ARG A 62 -4.99 -8.67 -2.88
C ARG A 62 -5.96 -9.59 -3.60
N ALA A 63 -6.63 -10.50 -2.88
CA ALA A 63 -7.65 -11.37 -3.45
C ALA A 63 -8.88 -10.56 -3.89
N GLU A 64 -9.35 -9.61 -3.07
CA GLU A 64 -10.46 -8.73 -3.41
C GLU A 64 -10.15 -7.88 -4.65
N VAL A 65 -8.96 -7.27 -4.69
CA VAL A 65 -8.49 -6.50 -5.86
C VAL A 65 -8.39 -7.39 -7.10
N SER A 66 -7.97 -8.65 -6.97
CA SER A 66 -7.96 -9.60 -8.10
C SER A 66 -9.37 -9.84 -8.63
N ALA A 67 -10.33 -10.10 -7.75
CA ALA A 67 -11.73 -10.31 -8.14
C ALA A 67 -12.34 -9.06 -8.80
N MET A 68 -12.00 -7.87 -8.31
CA MET A 68 -12.41 -6.60 -8.94
C MET A 68 -11.82 -6.45 -10.35
N LYS A 69 -10.54 -6.81 -10.54
CA LYS A 69 -9.88 -6.78 -11.86
C LYS A 69 -10.53 -7.74 -12.84
N ASP A 70 -10.85 -8.97 -12.43
CA ASP A 70 -11.50 -9.95 -13.29
C ASP A 70 -12.86 -9.47 -13.78
N ARG A 71 -13.63 -8.83 -12.89
CA ARG A 71 -14.91 -8.20 -13.25
C ARG A 71 -14.73 -7.00 -14.18
N MET A 72 -13.71 -6.17 -13.94
CA MET A 72 -13.39 -5.05 -14.81
C MET A 72 -13.04 -5.50 -16.22
N ALA A 73 -12.23 -6.57 -16.36
CA ALA A 73 -11.91 -7.16 -17.65
C ALA A 73 -13.16 -7.74 -18.36
N ALA A 74 -14.07 -8.36 -17.61
CA ALA A 74 -15.34 -8.83 -18.16
C ALA A 74 -16.20 -7.66 -18.68
N VAL A 75 -16.26 -6.54 -17.94
CA VAL A 75 -16.96 -5.32 -18.36
C VAL A 75 -16.31 -4.72 -19.60
N GLU A 76 -14.99 -4.60 -19.63
CA GLU A 76 -14.24 -4.10 -20.79
C GLU A 76 -14.57 -4.92 -22.05
N ARG A 77 -14.58 -6.24 -21.94
CA ARG A 77 -14.96 -7.13 -23.04
C ARG A 77 -16.40 -6.91 -23.50
N ILE A 78 -17.36 -6.83 -22.58
CA ILE A 78 -18.78 -6.59 -22.94
C ILE A 78 -18.93 -5.26 -23.66
N VAL A 79 -18.39 -4.18 -23.12
CA VAL A 79 -18.53 -2.84 -23.68
C VAL A 79 -17.85 -2.75 -25.06
N THR A 80 -16.68 -3.37 -25.21
CA THR A 80 -15.93 -3.35 -26.46
C THR A 80 -16.59 -4.22 -27.52
N ASP A 81 -16.87 -5.49 -27.22
CA ASP A 81 -17.46 -6.44 -28.18
C ASP A 81 -18.87 -6.00 -28.63
N GLN A 82 -19.71 -5.53 -27.71
CA GLN A 82 -21.06 -5.02 -28.05
C GLN A 82 -20.99 -3.73 -28.88
N GLY A 83 -20.02 -2.84 -28.60
CA GLY A 83 -19.85 -1.61 -29.37
C GLY A 83 -19.55 -1.86 -30.84
N TYR A 84 -18.65 -2.82 -31.13
CA TYR A 84 -18.33 -3.22 -32.50
C TYR A 84 -19.51 -3.91 -33.19
N ASP A 85 -20.27 -4.74 -32.48
CA ASP A 85 -21.38 -5.47 -33.11
C ASP A 85 -22.54 -4.55 -33.47
N VAL A 86 -22.95 -3.66 -32.58
CA VAL A 86 -24.01 -2.68 -32.84
C VAL A 86 -23.63 -1.74 -33.99
N ALA A 87 -22.37 -1.27 -34.04
CA ALA A 87 -21.91 -0.41 -35.13
C ALA A 87 -22.01 -1.12 -36.49
N ARG A 88 -21.62 -2.40 -36.57
CA ARG A 88 -21.76 -3.20 -37.79
C ARG A 88 -23.23 -3.40 -38.18
N GLN A 89 -24.09 -3.71 -37.21
CA GLN A 89 -25.52 -3.88 -37.46
C GLN A 89 -26.16 -2.59 -37.99
N ILE A 90 -25.78 -1.43 -37.45
CA ILE A 90 -26.24 -0.12 -37.94
C ILE A 90 -25.83 0.10 -39.40
N GLU A 91 -24.58 -0.20 -39.76
CA GLU A 91 -24.11 0.01 -41.13
C GLU A 91 -24.81 -0.94 -42.11
N GLY A 92 -25.02 -2.21 -41.74
CA GLY A 92 -25.81 -3.14 -42.54
C GLY A 92 -27.26 -2.67 -42.76
N LEU A 93 -27.90 -2.09 -41.74
CA LEU A 93 -29.25 -1.51 -41.89
C LEU A 93 -29.25 -0.25 -42.77
N ARG A 94 -28.18 0.55 -42.76
CA ARG A 94 -28.04 1.72 -43.64
C ARG A 94 -27.85 1.31 -45.09
N GLU A 95 -27.00 0.33 -45.36
CA GLU A 95 -26.81 -0.25 -46.69
C GLU A 95 -28.10 -0.88 -47.23
N ALA A 96 -28.79 -1.68 -46.42
CA ALA A 96 -30.07 -2.27 -46.82
C ALA A 96 -31.11 -1.19 -47.18
N ARG A 97 -31.15 -0.10 -46.40
CA ARG A 97 -32.04 1.05 -46.69
C ARG A 97 -31.64 1.77 -47.98
N SER A 98 -30.35 1.99 -48.23
CA SER A 98 -29.89 2.68 -49.43
C SER A 98 -30.18 1.87 -50.71
N LEU A 99 -30.00 0.55 -50.65
CA LEU A 99 -30.35 -0.38 -51.73
C LEU A 99 -31.87 -0.38 -52.00
N ALA A 100 -32.69 -0.42 -50.94
CA ALA A 100 -34.14 -0.34 -51.09
C ALA A 100 -34.60 0.99 -51.74
N GLN A 101 -33.94 2.10 -51.41
CA GLN A 101 -34.22 3.41 -52.01
C GLN A 101 -33.77 3.49 -53.47
N ALA A 102 -32.69 2.80 -53.85
CA ALA A 102 -32.24 2.73 -55.24
C ALA A 102 -33.24 1.94 -56.12
N ALA A 103 -33.75 0.81 -55.62
CA ALA A 103 -34.76 0.01 -56.30
C ALA A 103 -36.09 0.75 -56.50
N ASP A 104 -36.58 1.49 -55.49
CA ASP A 104 -37.82 2.29 -55.62
C ASP A 104 -37.68 3.42 -56.67
N LYS A 105 -36.47 3.98 -56.84
CA LYS A 105 -36.20 4.98 -57.89
C LYS A 105 -36.20 4.38 -59.28
N GLU A 106 -35.63 3.18 -59.45
CA GLU A 106 -35.60 2.48 -60.74
C GLU A 106 -37.00 2.01 -61.17
N THR A 107 -37.88 1.68 -60.22
CA THR A 107 -39.27 1.28 -60.50
C THR A 107 -40.18 2.47 -60.87
N ARG A 108 -39.75 3.71 -60.58
CA ARG A 108 -40.51 4.95 -60.83
C ARG A 108 -40.07 5.70 -62.10
N GLN A 109 -38.98 5.29 -62.72
CA GLN A 109 -38.54 5.78 -64.04
C GLN A 109 -39.12 4.91 -65.15
#